data_AF-A0AAW5L4V8-F1
#
_entry.id   AF-A0AAW5L4V8-F1
#
_cell.length_a   1.000
_cell.length_b   1.000
_cell.length_c   1.000
_cell.angle_alpha   90.00
_cell.angle_beta   90.00
_cell.angle_gamma   90.00
#
_symmetry.space_group_name_H-M   'P 1'
#
loop_
_entity.id
_entity.type
_entity.pdbx_description
1 polymer ?
#
loop_
_entity_poly.entity_id
_entity_poly.type
_entity_poly.pdbx_seq_one_letter_code
_entity_poly.pdbx_strand_id
1 'polypeptide(L)'
;EEKEVCESIFQHWNEKEIIKHRVLTQKTVSKIKARLNTFGVGELQQAIDHYHTVLTRPEYFWEYRWSLQEFLRSDEHVEKFLNPAYLKGLRKKEFQHQVDVPTARMSGLPPAKGIVESQVDVDDIYATLGDGV
;
A
#
# COMPACT_ATOMS: atom_id res chain seq x y z
N GLU A 1 -13.79 -24.45 2.73
CA GLU A 1 -12.53 -23.85 3.18
C GLU A 1 -11.63 -23.33 2.04
N GLU A 2 -10.97 -24.15 1.21
CA GLU A 2 -10.01 -23.60 0.22
C GLU A 2 -10.61 -22.61 -0.81
N LYS A 3 -11.89 -22.78 -1.18
CA LYS A 3 -12.58 -21.84 -2.09
C LYS A 3 -12.77 -20.48 -1.44
N GLU A 4 -13.17 -20.45 -0.18
CA GLU A 4 -13.44 -19.23 0.58
C GLU A 4 -12.17 -18.40 0.75
N VAL A 5 -11.02 -19.06 0.92
CA VAL A 5 -9.71 -18.39 0.93
C VAL A 5 -9.40 -17.73 -0.41
N CYS A 6 -9.64 -18.43 -1.52
CA CYS A 6 -9.41 -17.87 -2.85
C CYS A 6 -10.33 -16.67 -3.12
N GLU A 7 -11.59 -16.76 -2.67
CA GLU A 7 -12.56 -15.66 -2.75
C GLU A 7 -12.14 -14.49 -1.88
N SER A 8 -11.66 -14.72 -0.66
CA SER A 8 -11.15 -13.68 0.23
C SER A 8 -9.97 -12.92 -0.39
N ILE A 9 -8.98 -13.63 -0.94
CA ILE A 9 -7.83 -12.98 -1.63
C ILE A 9 -8.30 -12.19 -2.85
N PHE A 10 -9.24 -12.73 -3.62
CA PHE A 10 -9.79 -12.06 -4.80
C PHE A 10 -10.59 -10.80 -4.44
N GLN A 11 -11.36 -10.87 -3.37
CA GLN A 11 -12.15 -9.76 -2.86
C GLN A 11 -11.22 -8.66 -2.35
N HIS A 12 -10.19 -9.04 -1.57
CA HIS A 12 -9.15 -8.12 -1.12
C HIS A 12 -8.44 -7.42 -2.28
N TRP A 13 -8.11 -8.14 -3.35
CA TRP A 13 -7.55 -7.54 -4.56
C TRP A 13 -8.52 -6.53 -5.22
N ASN A 14 -9.82 -6.87 -5.30
CA ASN A 14 -10.83 -5.97 -5.87
C ASN A 14 -11.01 -4.70 -5.04
N GLU A 15 -10.88 -4.78 -3.72
CA GLU A 15 -10.91 -3.63 -2.81
C GLU A 15 -9.74 -2.66 -3.02
N LYS A 16 -8.59 -3.14 -3.47
CA LYS A 16 -7.44 -2.28 -3.83
C LYS A 16 -7.64 -1.50 -5.13
N GLU A 17 -8.72 -1.78 -5.88
CA GLU A 17 -9.12 -1.10 -7.11
C GLU A 17 -8.02 -0.98 -8.21
N ILE A 18 -6.93 -1.77 -8.13
CA ILE A 18 -5.81 -1.71 -9.08
C ILE A 18 -6.26 -2.10 -10.48
N ILE A 19 -6.82 -3.31 -10.59
CA ILE A 19 -7.52 -3.82 -11.76
C ILE A 19 -8.69 -4.63 -11.23
N LYS A 20 -9.90 -4.07 -11.35
CA LYS A 20 -11.12 -4.74 -10.91
C LYS A 20 -11.49 -5.88 -11.84
N HIS A 21 -11.61 -7.08 -11.27
CA HIS A 21 -12.08 -8.25 -12.00
C HIS A 21 -13.54 -8.49 -11.66
N ARG A 22 -14.40 -8.54 -12.67
CA ARG A 22 -15.85 -8.74 -12.49
C ARG A 22 -16.21 -10.16 -12.07
N VAL A 23 -15.37 -11.14 -12.42
CA VAL A 23 -15.63 -12.56 -12.19
C VAL A 23 -14.36 -13.27 -11.75
N LEU A 24 -14.47 -14.05 -10.66
CA LEU A 24 -13.44 -14.99 -10.27
C LEU A 24 -13.44 -16.16 -11.26
N THR A 25 -12.49 -16.17 -12.18
CA THR A 25 -12.34 -17.25 -13.16
C THR A 25 -11.60 -18.44 -12.56
N GLN A 26 -11.93 -19.67 -13.00
CA GLN A 26 -11.26 -20.89 -12.53
C GLN A 26 -9.74 -20.84 -12.74
N LYS A 27 -9.26 -20.22 -13.81
CA LYS A 27 -7.82 -20.00 -14.05
C LYS A 27 -7.17 -19.21 -12.91
N THR A 28 -7.83 -18.16 -12.42
CA THR A 28 -7.35 -17.36 -11.29
C THR A 28 -7.38 -18.17 -10.00
N VAL A 29 -8.44 -18.93 -9.74
CA VAL A 29 -8.52 -19.83 -8.58
C VAL A 29 -7.38 -20.83 -8.58
N SER A 30 -7.11 -21.49 -9.71
CA SER A 30 -6.00 -22.44 -9.83
C SER A 30 -4.65 -21.80 -9.56
N LYS A 31 -4.44 -20.55 -10.01
CA LYS A 31 -3.20 -19.80 -9.71
C LYS A 31 -3.10 -19.43 -8.23
N ILE A 32 -4.19 -18.96 -7.61
CA ILE A 32 -4.21 -18.65 -6.18
C ILE A 32 -3.88 -19.91 -5.38
N LYS A 33 -4.52 -21.05 -5.69
CA LYS A 33 -4.23 -22.34 -5.03
C LYS A 33 -2.78 -22.80 -5.21
N ALA A 34 -2.22 -22.63 -6.40
CA ALA A 34 -0.82 -22.95 -6.64
C ALA A 34 0.09 -22.09 -5.74
N ARG A 35 -0.23 -20.81 -5.57
CA ARG A 35 0.53 -19.92 -4.68
C ARG A 35 0.29 -20.19 -3.21
N LEU A 36 -0.91 -20.60 -2.82
CA LEU A 36 -1.23 -20.97 -1.44
C LEU A 36 -0.47 -22.20 -0.93
N ASN A 37 0.06 -23.03 -1.84
CA ASN A 37 0.97 -24.11 -1.45
C ASN A 37 2.37 -23.59 -1.04
N THR A 38 2.81 -22.46 -1.61
CA THR A 38 4.13 -21.88 -1.35
C THR A 38 4.06 -20.79 -0.27
N PHE A 39 3.03 -19.96 -0.32
CA PHE A 39 2.83 -18.78 0.51
C PHE A 39 1.54 -18.90 1.32
N GLY A 40 1.55 -18.44 2.56
CA GLY A 40 0.33 -18.37 3.37
C GLY A 40 -0.67 -17.33 2.85
N VAL A 41 -1.92 -17.44 3.27
CA VAL A 41 -2.98 -16.46 2.95
C VAL A 41 -2.57 -15.04 3.36
N GLY A 42 -2.00 -14.90 4.57
CA GLY A 42 -1.51 -13.61 5.09
C GLY A 42 -0.39 -13.02 4.26
N GLU A 43 0.58 -13.84 3.83
CA GLU A 43 1.69 -13.41 2.96
C GLU A 43 1.16 -12.92 1.61
N LEU A 44 0.23 -13.64 0.99
CA LEU A 44 -0.40 -13.24 -0.26
C LEU A 44 -1.14 -11.90 -0.12
N GLN A 45 -1.94 -11.73 0.94
CA GLN A 45 -2.64 -10.47 1.21
C GLN A 45 -1.65 -9.32 1.45
N GLN A 46 -0.60 -9.56 2.23
CA GLN A 46 0.42 -8.57 2.51
C GLN A 46 1.19 -8.15 1.25
N ALA A 47 1.54 -9.11 0.37
CA ALA A 47 2.18 -8.82 -0.91
C ALA A 47 1.30 -7.93 -1.79
N ILE A 48 -0.03 -8.16 -1.78
CA ILE A 48 -1.01 -7.34 -2.50
C ILE A 48 -1.08 -5.93 -1.90
N ASP A 49 -1.05 -5.79 -0.58
CA ASP A 49 -1.08 -4.49 0.11
C ASP A 49 0.17 -3.65 -0.17
N HIS A 50 1.34 -4.28 -0.12
CA HIS A 50 2.61 -3.65 -0.52
C HIS A 50 2.59 -3.23 -1.98
N TYR A 51 2.08 -4.10 -2.87
CA TYR A 51 1.95 -3.79 -4.29
C TYR A 51 1.03 -2.59 -4.53
N HIS A 52 -0.12 -2.54 -3.85
CA HIS A 52 -1.03 -1.39 -3.88
C HIS A 52 -0.32 -0.12 -3.40
N THR A 53 0.39 -0.18 -2.27
CA THR A 53 1.12 0.97 -1.71
C THR A 53 2.14 1.52 -2.70
N VAL A 54 2.88 0.65 -3.39
CA VAL A 54 3.85 1.02 -4.43
C VAL A 54 3.18 1.73 -5.61
N LEU A 55 1.95 1.36 -5.96
CA LEU A 55 1.18 1.99 -7.04
C LEU A 55 0.50 3.30 -6.63
N THR A 56 0.05 3.41 -5.37
CA THR A 56 -0.64 4.61 -4.86
C THR A 56 0.33 5.74 -4.57
N ARG A 57 1.53 5.41 -4.07
CA ARG A 57 2.51 6.41 -3.64
C ARG A 57 3.31 6.93 -4.85
N PRO A 58 3.32 8.24 -5.11
CA PRO A 58 4.10 8.83 -6.22
C PRO A 58 5.62 8.73 -6.02
N GLU A 59 6.04 8.37 -4.81
CA GLU A 59 7.41 8.12 -4.38
C GLU A 59 8.05 6.89 -5.03
N TYR A 60 7.29 6.02 -5.70
CA TYR A 60 7.84 4.86 -6.40
C TYR A 60 7.82 5.07 -7.92
N PHE A 61 8.82 4.53 -8.63
CA PHE A 61 8.89 4.59 -10.10
C PHE A 61 7.97 3.55 -10.79
N TRP A 62 7.09 2.88 -10.05
CA TRP A 62 6.36 1.73 -10.56
C TRP A 62 5.05 2.14 -11.23
N GLU A 63 5.04 2.16 -12.56
CA GLU A 63 3.84 2.51 -13.35
C GLU A 63 3.07 1.29 -13.85
N TYR A 64 3.66 0.10 -13.75
CA TYR A 64 3.13 -1.10 -14.38
C TYR A 64 2.07 -1.80 -13.50
N ARG A 65 0.83 -1.79 -14.00
CA ARG A 65 -0.33 -2.41 -13.33
C ARG A 65 -0.50 -3.85 -13.80
N TRP A 66 -0.26 -4.80 -12.90
CA TRP A 66 -0.54 -6.22 -13.10
C TRP A 66 -1.97 -6.53 -12.71
N SER A 67 -2.58 -7.47 -13.44
CA SER A 67 -3.83 -8.09 -13.01
C SER A 67 -3.51 -9.15 -11.95
N LEU A 68 -4.48 -9.52 -11.11
CA LEU A 68 -4.30 -10.60 -10.13
C LEU A 68 -3.74 -11.88 -10.77
N GLN A 69 -4.18 -12.18 -12.00
CA GLN A 69 -3.73 -13.37 -12.72
C GLN A 69 -2.28 -13.28 -13.21
N GLU A 70 -1.79 -12.07 -13.53
CA GLU A 70 -0.38 -11.82 -13.89
C GLU A 70 0.51 -11.70 -12.64
N PHE A 71 0.02 -11.06 -11.58
CA PHE A 71 0.70 -10.97 -10.29
C PHE A 71 0.99 -12.39 -9.75
N LEU A 72 -0.02 -13.26 -9.76
CA LEU A 72 0.12 -14.65 -9.32
C LEU A 72 0.77 -15.57 -10.36
N ARG A 73 1.21 -15.05 -11.52
CA ARG A 73 1.82 -15.86 -12.58
C ARG A 73 3.14 -16.49 -12.12
N SER A 74 3.92 -15.82 -11.29
CA SER A 74 5.20 -16.31 -10.77
C SER A 74 5.32 -16.08 -9.27
N ASP A 75 5.92 -17.03 -8.57
CA ASP A 75 6.25 -16.96 -7.13
C ASP A 75 7.14 -15.74 -6.84
N GLU A 76 8.10 -15.53 -7.73
CA GLU A 76 9.06 -14.43 -7.69
C GLU A 76 8.39 -13.04 -7.67
N HIS A 77 7.18 -12.91 -8.24
CA HIS A 77 6.43 -11.64 -8.15
C HIS A 77 5.96 -11.40 -6.73
N VAL A 78 5.36 -12.40 -6.09
CA VAL A 78 4.87 -12.31 -4.70
C VAL A 78 6.05 -12.08 -3.76
N GLU A 79 7.14 -12.83 -3.93
CA GLU A 79 8.36 -12.69 -3.12
C GLU A 79 8.99 -11.30 -3.22
N LYS A 80 9.02 -10.71 -4.43
CA LYS A 80 9.51 -9.34 -4.64
C LYS A 80 8.73 -8.34 -3.80
N PHE A 81 7.40 -8.43 -3.78
CA PHE A 81 6.57 -7.48 -3.03
C PHE A 81 6.48 -7.81 -1.53
N LEU A 82 6.78 -9.03 -1.13
CA LEU A 82 7.00 -9.37 0.29
C LEU A 82 8.33 -8.82 0.80
N ASN A 83 9.36 -8.75 -0.04
CA ASN A 83 10.68 -8.30 0.36
C ASN A 83 10.77 -6.77 0.51
N PRO A 84 10.90 -6.23 1.74
CA PRO A 84 10.97 -4.79 1.95
C PRO A 84 12.21 -4.14 1.32
N ALA A 85 13.30 -4.90 1.11
CA ALA A 85 14.49 -4.39 0.43
C ALA A 85 14.20 -4.07 -1.04
N TYR A 86 13.37 -4.88 -1.70
CA TYR A 86 12.94 -4.64 -3.07
C TYR A 86 12.07 -3.39 -3.15
N LEU A 87 11.09 -3.25 -2.25
CA LEU A 87 10.24 -2.05 -2.17
C LEU A 87 11.06 -0.79 -1.97
N LYS A 88 12.08 -0.82 -1.09
CA LYS A 88 12.98 0.31 -0.87
C LYS A 88 13.76 0.69 -2.13
N GLY A 89 14.15 -0.30 -2.95
CA GLY A 89 14.83 -0.08 -4.23
C GLY A 89 13.94 0.56 -5.30
N LEU A 90 12.61 0.39 -5.22
CA LEU A 90 11.65 1.00 -6.12
C LEU A 90 11.37 2.49 -5.81
N ARG A 91 11.80 2.96 -4.64
CA ARG A 91 11.57 4.34 -4.20
C ARG A 91 12.48 5.29 -4.97
N LYS A 92 11.90 6.38 -5.48
CA LYS A 92 12.59 7.45 -6.18
C LYS A 92 13.61 8.10 -5.26
N LYS A 93 14.86 8.24 -5.74
CA LYS A 93 15.97 8.84 -4.99
C LYS A 93 15.69 10.30 -4.59
N GLU A 94 14.84 11.02 -5.33
CA GLU A 94 14.39 12.37 -4.98
C GLU A 94 13.66 12.46 -3.63
N PHE A 95 12.98 11.39 -3.20
CA PHE A 95 12.32 11.34 -1.88
C PHE A 95 13.20 10.75 -0.78
N GLN A 96 14.41 10.31 -1.12
CA GLN A 96 15.35 9.68 -0.19
C GLN A 96 16.10 10.69 0.69
N HIS A 97 15.90 12.01 0.49
CA HIS A 97 16.71 13.07 1.10
C HIS A 97 16.00 13.93 2.17
N GLN A 98 14.86 13.49 2.70
CA GLN A 98 14.13 14.24 3.75
C GLN A 98 13.97 13.43 5.04
N VAL A 99 15.09 12.90 5.53
CA VAL A 99 15.29 12.53 6.95
C VAL A 99 16.74 12.80 7.34
N ASP A 100 17.18 14.04 7.17
CA ASP A 100 18.17 14.60 8.10
C ASP A 100 17.49 15.80 8.76
N VAL A 101 17.18 15.63 10.03
CA VAL A 101 16.60 16.67 10.88
C VAL A 101 17.74 17.67 11.11
N PRO A 102 17.65 18.94 10.68
CA PRO A 102 18.63 19.92 11.10
C PRO A 102 18.34 20.29 12.55
N THR A 103 18.83 19.48 13.49
CA THR A 103 18.95 19.91 14.88
C THR A 103 20.04 20.97 14.95
N ALA A 104 19.58 22.21 14.88
CA ALA A 104 20.16 23.43 15.43
C ALA A 104 21.62 23.74 15.09
N ARG A 105 21.83 24.78 14.26
CA ARG A 105 22.68 25.91 14.65
C ARG A 105 22.37 27.19 13.86
N MET A 106 22.06 28.22 14.64
CA MET A 106 21.92 29.65 14.35
C MET A 106 22.68 30.21 13.13
N SER A 107 21.96 31.06 12.38
CA SER A 107 22.27 32.47 12.05
C SER A 107 22.06 32.79 10.56
N GLY A 108 21.05 33.63 10.26
CA GLY A 108 20.89 34.28 8.96
C GLY A 108 19.44 34.61 8.61
N LEU A 109 19.08 35.88 8.77
CA LEU A 109 17.79 36.52 8.49
C LEU A 109 17.39 36.46 6.98
N PRO A 110 16.19 36.97 6.57
CA PRO A 110 14.96 36.23 6.29
C PRO A 110 14.61 36.21 4.77
N PRO A 111 13.50 35.55 4.37
CA PRO A 111 12.67 36.19 3.35
C PRO A 111 11.18 36.24 3.73
N ALA A 112 10.56 37.30 3.23
CA ALA A 112 9.23 37.75 3.55
C ALA A 112 8.15 37.15 2.65
N LYS A 113 6.94 37.09 3.24
CA LYS A 113 5.58 37.18 2.65
C LYS A 113 5.00 36.00 1.85
N GLY A 114 3.86 35.55 2.39
CA GLY A 114 2.74 34.90 1.69
C GLY A 114 2.88 33.38 1.65
N ILE A 115 1.93 32.56 2.07
CA ILE A 115 0.47 32.67 2.09
C ILE A 115 -0.04 31.82 3.27
N VAL A 116 -1.09 32.34 3.90
CA VAL A 116 -1.90 31.77 4.98
C VAL A 116 -2.71 30.55 4.49
N GLU A 117 -3.27 29.80 5.45
CA GLU A 117 -4.38 28.83 5.34
C GLU A 117 -3.94 27.37 5.34
N SER A 118 -4.45 26.47 6.17
CA SER A 118 -5.29 26.55 7.37
C SER A 118 -5.09 25.22 8.09
N GLN A 119 -4.77 25.27 9.37
CA GLN A 119 -4.60 24.11 10.23
C GLN A 119 -6.00 23.59 10.61
N VAL A 120 -6.34 22.39 10.15
CA VAL A 120 -7.45 21.63 10.70
C VAL A 120 -6.87 20.75 11.81
N ASP A 121 -7.06 21.24 13.04
CA ASP A 121 -6.74 20.55 14.27
C ASP A 121 -7.71 19.37 14.45
N VAL A 122 -7.17 18.15 14.59
CA VAL A 122 -7.92 16.90 14.65
C VAL A 122 -8.04 16.41 16.10
N ASP A 123 -8.56 17.24 17.00
CA ASP A 123 -8.71 16.87 18.42
C ASP A 123 -10.07 17.24 19.05
N ASP A 124 -11.13 17.48 18.26
CA ASP A 124 -12.45 17.89 18.79
C ASP A 124 -13.61 16.90 18.52
N ILE A 125 -13.33 15.62 18.22
CA ILE A 125 -14.39 14.61 17.95
C ILE A 125 -14.58 13.62 19.12
N TYR A 126 -14.34 14.02 20.37
CA TYR A 126 -14.76 13.18 21.50
C TYR A 126 -15.12 13.95 22.77
N ALA A 127 -16.17 14.76 22.71
CA ALA A 127 -16.91 15.13 23.92
C ALA A 127 -18.31 15.63 23.56
N THR A 128 -19.31 14.74 23.55
CA THR A 128 -20.68 14.99 24.02
C THR A 128 -21.51 13.75 23.74
N LEU A 129 -21.51 12.79 24.66
CA LEU A 129 -22.69 11.97 24.96
C LEU A 129 -22.53 11.46 26.40
N GLY A 130 -23.41 11.94 27.28
CA GLY A 130 -23.68 11.31 28.56
C GLY A 130 -23.41 12.18 29.78
N ASP A 131 -24.38 13.01 30.15
CA ASP A 131 -24.84 12.95 31.52
C ASP A 131 -26.34 13.21 31.57
N GLY A 132 -27.06 12.20 32.02
CA GLY A 132 -28.42 12.31 32.48
C GLY A 132 -28.45 11.80 33.91
N VAL A 133 -28.85 12.67 34.84
CA VAL A 133 -29.79 12.39 35.94
C VAL A 133 -30.21 13.72 36.57
#